data_AF-C1F353-F1
#
_entry.id   AF-C1F353-F1
#
_cell.length_a   1.000
_cell.length_b   1.000
_cell.length_c   1.000
_cell.angle_alpha   90.00
_cell.angle_beta   90.00
_cell.angle_gamma   90.00
#
_symmetry.space_group_name_H-M   'P 1'
#
loop_
_entity.id
_entity.type
_entity.pdbx_description
1 polymer ?
#
loop_
_entity_poly.entity_id
_entity_poly.type
_entity_poly.pdbx_seq_one_letter_code
_entity_poly.pdbx_strand_id
1 'polypeptide(L)'
;MVCTLEPILWFVVFYSYIRSTVDSRSKSFRIYLAIQMASAALLAPLALLMLGADGREAIWLDVLHSQIVWWSSIVASLFAIGTLRDILARILATLVGLQRLALLSLQWILVVAFLVILNRILANWGSVPYSGQLAVVAYGLNLTQMVALLFVVPFTFLVRRSSRSRFQDVALGLAVLATSHAILDWGCWKPKPLSTAEIVAQCLVVLTTLVFWTFCFAGEEEAAAPRLLPLNSRLVRWSEKFRVLKRQSVPVERNR
;
A
#
# COMPACT_ATOMS: atom_id res chain seq x y z
N MET A 1 5.21 19.49 18.10
CA MET A 1 3.85 19.94 17.74
C MET A 1 3.21 19.10 16.63
N VAL A 2 3.95 18.59 15.63
CA VAL A 2 3.35 17.75 14.56
C VAL A 2 2.74 16.44 15.10
N CYS A 3 3.36 15.81 16.10
CA CYS A 3 2.90 14.55 16.69
C CYS A 3 1.53 14.62 17.39
N THR A 4 1.08 15.80 17.83
CA THR A 4 -0.22 15.94 18.53
C THR A 4 -1.39 16.12 17.57
N LEU A 5 -1.14 16.59 16.35
CA LEU A 5 -2.18 16.78 15.33
C LEU A 5 -2.47 15.49 14.55
N GLU A 6 -1.48 14.60 14.44
CA GLU A 6 -1.59 13.33 13.74
C GLU A 6 -2.80 12.46 14.16
N PRO A 7 -3.06 12.19 15.47
CA PRO A 7 -4.22 11.38 15.85
C PRO A 7 -5.56 12.04 15.50
N ILE A 8 -5.63 13.38 15.53
CA ILE A 8 -6.83 14.13 15.17
C ILE A 8 -7.10 13.99 13.66
N LEU A 9 -6.06 14.11 12.83
CA LEU A 9 -6.16 13.91 11.39
C LEU A 9 -6.63 12.49 11.05
N TRP A 10 -6.02 11.48 11.69
CA TRP A 10 -6.43 10.08 11.50
C TRP A 10 -7.88 9.82 11.94
N PHE A 11 -8.29 10.41 13.05
CA PHE A 11 -9.68 10.33 13.50
C PHE A 11 -10.65 10.96 12.49
N VAL A 12 -10.33 12.14 11.95
CA VAL A 12 -11.15 12.80 10.93
C VAL A 12 -11.24 11.96 9.66
N VAL A 13 -10.13 11.38 9.20
CA VAL A 13 -10.11 10.48 8.03
C VAL A 13 -10.95 9.24 8.28
N PHE A 14 -10.79 8.60 9.45
CA PHE A 14 -11.54 7.41 9.83
C PHE A 14 -13.04 7.70 9.97
N TYR A 15 -13.40 8.81 10.61
CA TYR A 15 -14.78 9.24 10.77
C TYR A 15 -15.42 9.57 9.42
N SER A 16 -14.72 10.31 8.56
CA SER A 16 -15.15 10.60 7.19
C SER A 16 -15.37 9.31 6.40
N TYR A 17 -14.47 8.34 6.53
CA TYR A 17 -14.60 7.04 5.88
C TYR A 17 -15.82 6.25 6.37
N ILE A 18 -16.06 6.17 7.68
CA ILE A 18 -17.24 5.50 8.26
C ILE A 18 -18.54 6.17 7.80
N ARG A 19 -18.56 7.50 7.78
CA ARG A 19 -19.74 8.28 7.41
C ARG A 19 -20.04 8.18 5.92
N SER A 20 -19.01 8.02 5.09
CA SER A 20 -19.24 7.76 3.67
C SER A 20 -20.04 6.45 3.56
N THR A 21 -21.28 6.54 3.05
CA THR A 21 -22.17 5.41 2.74
C THR A 21 -21.65 4.59 1.55
N VAL A 22 -20.33 4.50 1.44
CA VAL A 22 -19.63 3.58 0.56
C VAL A 22 -19.86 2.21 1.19
N ASP A 23 -20.78 1.44 0.61
CA ASP A 23 -21.01 0.03 0.88
C ASP A 23 -19.77 -0.62 1.47
N SER A 24 -19.93 -1.18 2.68
CA SER A 24 -19.05 -1.88 3.64
C SER A 24 -17.84 -2.70 3.16
N ARG A 25 -17.28 -2.43 2.00
CA ARG A 25 -16.73 -3.47 1.15
C ARG A 25 -15.25 -3.73 1.38
N SER A 26 -14.48 -2.81 1.96
CA SER A 26 -13.10 -3.08 2.35
C SER A 26 -12.96 -3.14 3.88
N LYS A 27 -13.23 -4.31 4.46
CA LYS A 27 -12.91 -4.58 5.87
C LYS A 27 -11.42 -4.31 6.15
N SER A 28 -10.56 -4.68 5.20
CA SER A 28 -9.11 -4.47 5.22
C SER A 28 -8.74 -2.99 5.42
N PHE A 29 -9.41 -2.06 4.72
CA PHE A 29 -9.09 -0.63 4.81
C PHE A 29 -9.61 0.00 6.10
N ARG A 30 -10.74 -0.48 6.63
CA ARG A 30 -11.22 -0.09 7.97
C ARG A 30 -10.23 -0.49 9.05
N ILE A 31 -9.74 -1.72 8.98
CA ILE A 31 -8.77 -2.25 9.93
C ILE A 31 -7.46 -1.47 9.81
N TYR A 32 -7.02 -1.17 8.58
CA TYR A 32 -5.86 -0.31 8.32
C TYR A 32 -5.98 1.05 9.00
N LEU A 33 -7.07 1.79 8.76
CA LEU A 33 -7.29 3.10 9.36
C LEU A 33 -7.42 3.03 10.89
N ALA A 34 -8.07 2.00 11.43
CA ALA A 34 -8.20 1.81 12.86
C ALA A 34 -6.85 1.56 13.53
N ILE A 35 -5.97 0.79 12.87
CA ILE A 35 -4.61 0.53 13.35
C ILE A 35 -3.76 1.80 13.31
N GLN A 36 -3.87 2.61 12.26
CA GLN A 36 -3.17 3.89 12.16
C GLN A 36 -3.67 4.90 13.21
N MET A 37 -4.96 4.92 13.49
CA MET A 37 -5.52 5.74 14.56
C MET A 37 -5.03 5.27 15.93
N ALA A 38 -5.00 3.95 16.17
CA ALA A 38 -4.51 3.37 17.42
C ALA A 38 -3.01 3.62 17.60
N SER A 39 -2.20 3.48 16.56
CA SER A 39 -0.76 3.77 16.61
C SER A 39 -0.51 5.26 16.90
N ALA A 40 -1.20 6.17 16.19
CA ALA A 40 -1.08 7.61 16.44
C ALA A 40 -1.52 7.99 17.86
N ALA A 41 -2.60 7.38 18.37
CA ALA A 41 -3.09 7.60 19.74
C ALA A 41 -2.12 7.09 20.82
N LEU A 42 -1.37 6.02 20.53
CA LEU A 42 -0.34 5.49 21.43
C LEU A 42 0.97 6.30 21.37
N LEU A 43 1.35 6.78 20.18
CA LEU A 43 2.59 7.52 19.96
C LEU A 43 2.50 8.97 20.49
N ALA A 44 1.34 9.62 20.42
CA ALA A 44 1.17 10.99 20.89
C ALA A 44 1.52 11.21 22.39
N PRO A 45 0.97 10.45 23.35
CA PRO A 45 1.34 10.61 24.76
C PRO A 45 2.80 10.19 25.02
N LEU A 46 3.29 9.19 24.28
CA LEU A 46 4.67 8.76 24.41
C LEU A 46 5.66 9.85 23.97
N ALA A 47 5.37 10.53 22.86
CA ALA A 47 6.16 11.67 22.39
C ALA A 47 6.12 12.85 23.37
N LEU A 48 5.00 13.07 24.08
CA LEU A 48 4.92 14.07 25.15
C LEU A 48 5.77 13.69 26.36
N LEU A 49 5.75 12.41 26.76
CA LEU A 49 6.60 11.91 27.86
C LEU A 49 8.09 12.04 27.53
N MET A 50 8.48 11.81 26.27
CA MET A 50 9.87 11.97 25.84
C MET A 50 10.39 13.40 25.95
N LEU A 51 9.54 14.42 25.76
CA LEU A 51 9.95 15.83 25.87
C LEU A 51 10.34 16.23 27.30
N GLY A 52 9.85 15.52 28.31
CA GLY A 52 10.14 15.79 29.72
C GLY A 52 11.05 14.77 30.39
N ALA A 53 11.54 13.76 29.65
CA ALA A 53 12.36 12.69 30.20
C ALA A 53 13.85 13.00 30.06
N ASP A 54 14.59 12.87 31.15
CA ASP A 54 16.04 13.06 31.18
C ASP A 54 16.79 11.76 31.50
N GLY A 55 18.00 11.64 30.97
CA GLY A 55 18.93 10.56 31.29
C GLY A 55 18.44 9.16 30.91
N ARG A 56 18.33 8.26 31.89
CA ARG A 56 18.09 6.82 31.66
C ARG A 56 16.64 6.52 31.24
N GLU A 57 15.69 7.35 31.65
CA GLU A 57 14.28 7.22 31.28
C GLU A 57 14.06 7.54 29.80
N ALA A 58 14.76 8.55 29.28
CA ALA A 58 14.73 8.91 27.87
C ALA A 58 15.18 7.74 26.96
N ILE A 59 16.19 6.98 27.36
CA ILE A 59 16.69 5.82 26.60
C ILE A 59 15.63 4.71 26.54
N TRP A 60 14.98 4.40 27.67
CA TRP A 60 13.93 3.38 27.70
C TRP A 60 12.71 3.77 26.88
N LEU A 61 12.30 5.04 26.99
CA LEU A 61 11.21 5.59 26.19
C LEU A 61 11.56 5.55 24.70
N ASP A 62 12.82 5.79 24.31
CA ASP A 62 13.28 5.76 22.91
C ASP A 62 13.21 4.37 22.30
N VAL A 63 13.60 3.36 23.08
CA VAL A 63 13.46 1.95 22.68
C VAL A 63 11.99 1.58 22.53
N LEU A 64 11.14 1.96 23.49
CA LEU A 64 9.70 1.66 23.46
C LEU A 64 9.01 2.36 22.28
N HIS A 65 9.29 3.65 22.10
CA HIS A 65 8.80 4.45 20.98
C HIS A 65 9.20 3.80 19.65
N SER A 66 10.47 3.45 19.52
CA SER A 66 10.97 2.77 18.33
C SER A 66 10.24 1.45 18.05
N GLN A 67 10.05 0.61 19.06
CA GLN A 67 9.35 -0.66 18.89
C GLN A 67 7.90 -0.47 18.45
N ILE A 68 7.16 0.47 19.06
CA ILE A 68 5.77 0.75 18.69
C ILE A 68 5.68 1.26 17.25
N VAL A 69 6.59 2.17 16.85
CA VAL A 69 6.63 2.66 15.46
C VAL A 69 6.89 1.51 14.48
N TRP A 70 7.90 0.67 14.73
CA TRP A 70 8.23 -0.41 13.80
C TRP A 70 7.12 -1.45 13.67
N TRP A 71 6.54 -1.88 14.79
CA TRP A 71 5.43 -2.84 14.77
C TRP A 71 4.19 -2.26 14.09
N SER A 72 3.83 -1.02 14.41
CA SER A 72 2.69 -0.36 13.78
C SER A 72 2.89 -0.22 12.27
N SER A 73 4.09 0.13 11.82
CA SER A 73 4.45 0.22 10.40
C SER A 73 4.37 -1.14 9.68
N ILE A 74 4.88 -2.22 10.29
CA ILE A 74 4.78 -3.58 9.74
C ILE A 74 3.31 -3.97 9.55
N VAL A 75 2.52 -3.83 10.61
CA VAL A 75 1.10 -4.21 10.60
C VAL A 75 0.33 -3.34 9.59
N ALA A 76 0.55 -2.03 9.60
CA ALA A 76 -0.08 -1.11 8.66
C ALA A 76 0.26 -1.47 7.21
N SER A 77 1.53 -1.75 6.90
CA SER A 77 1.97 -2.13 5.55
C SER A 77 1.32 -3.43 5.06
N LEU A 78 1.18 -4.43 5.93
CA LEU A 78 0.49 -5.69 5.59
C LEU A 78 -0.98 -5.46 5.24
N PHE A 79 -1.68 -4.64 6.04
CA PHE A 79 -3.06 -4.27 5.74
C PHE A 79 -3.16 -3.41 4.49
N ALA A 80 -2.23 -2.48 4.25
CA ALA A 80 -2.18 -1.69 3.03
C ALA A 80 -2.03 -2.59 1.79
N ILE A 81 -1.11 -3.55 1.81
CA ILE A 81 -0.95 -4.56 0.74
C ILE A 81 -2.26 -5.35 0.54
N GLY A 82 -2.91 -5.77 1.63
CA GLY A 82 -4.21 -6.44 1.58
C GLY A 82 -5.28 -5.57 0.91
N THR A 83 -5.34 -4.29 1.25
CA THR A 83 -6.27 -3.34 0.63
C THR A 83 -5.99 -3.13 -0.86
N LEU A 84 -4.71 -3.04 -1.26
CA LEU A 84 -4.32 -2.92 -2.65
C LEU A 84 -4.73 -4.15 -3.45
N ARG A 85 -4.54 -5.35 -2.88
CA ARG A 85 -5.02 -6.59 -3.49
C ARG A 85 -6.54 -6.59 -3.66
N ASP A 86 -7.29 -6.17 -2.64
CA ASP A 86 -8.75 -6.08 -2.70
C ASP A 86 -9.22 -5.06 -3.74
N ILE A 87 -8.57 -3.89 -3.81
CA ILE A 87 -8.84 -2.84 -4.80
C ILE A 87 -8.57 -3.36 -6.21
N LEU A 88 -7.41 -3.98 -6.41
CA LEU A 88 -7.01 -4.56 -7.70
C LEU A 88 -7.99 -5.64 -8.17
N ALA A 89 -8.39 -6.55 -7.27
CA ALA A 89 -9.36 -7.60 -7.56
C ALA A 89 -10.72 -7.02 -7.98
N ARG A 90 -11.14 -5.90 -7.38
CA ARG A 90 -12.41 -5.23 -7.70
C ARG A 90 -12.34 -4.47 -9.02
N ILE A 91 -11.27 -3.70 -9.24
CA ILE A 91 -11.04 -2.98 -10.49
C ILE A 91 -11.05 -3.95 -11.68
N LEU A 92 -10.45 -5.12 -11.49
CA LEU A 92 -10.34 -6.13 -12.54
C LEU A 92 -11.46 -7.18 -12.53
N ALA A 93 -12.49 -7.03 -11.70
CA ALA A 93 -13.58 -8.02 -11.60
C ALA A 93 -14.31 -8.24 -12.94
N THR A 94 -14.32 -7.24 -13.82
CA THR A 94 -14.89 -7.32 -15.17
C THR A 94 -13.99 -8.08 -16.16
N LEU A 95 -12.70 -8.21 -15.86
CA LEU A 95 -11.65 -8.75 -16.72
C LEU A 95 -10.97 -9.95 -16.05
N VAL A 96 -11.68 -11.07 -15.92
CA VAL A 96 -11.24 -12.27 -15.17
C VAL A 96 -9.83 -12.75 -15.57
N GLY A 97 -9.48 -12.69 -16.86
CA GLY A 97 -8.14 -13.07 -17.33
C GLY A 97 -7.04 -12.14 -16.80
N LEU A 98 -7.27 -10.83 -16.90
CA LEU A 98 -6.33 -9.81 -16.42
C LEU A 98 -6.25 -9.79 -14.90
N GLN A 99 -7.39 -10.01 -14.22
CA GLN A 99 -7.46 -10.14 -12.76
C GLN A 99 -6.54 -11.24 -12.25
N ARG A 100 -6.59 -12.44 -12.86
CA ARG A 100 -5.73 -13.57 -12.47
C ARG A 100 -4.26 -13.24 -12.68
N LEU A 101 -3.92 -12.65 -13.83
CA LEU A 101 -2.54 -12.26 -14.13
C LEU A 101 -2.01 -11.23 -13.14
N ALA A 102 -2.80 -10.19 -12.85
CA ALA A 102 -2.41 -9.11 -11.95
C ALA A 102 -2.31 -9.55 -10.48
N LEU A 103 -3.20 -10.44 -10.03
CA LEU A 103 -3.11 -11.02 -8.69
C LEU A 103 -1.92 -11.98 -8.57
N LEU A 104 -1.62 -12.75 -9.62
CA LEU A 104 -0.47 -13.64 -9.65
C LEU A 104 0.84 -12.85 -9.61
N SER A 105 0.96 -11.78 -10.41
CA SER A 105 2.15 -10.91 -10.37
C SER A 105 2.30 -10.21 -9.02
N LEU A 106 1.19 -9.74 -8.41
CA LEU A 106 1.22 -9.17 -7.06
C LEU A 106 1.70 -10.21 -6.04
N GLN A 107 1.24 -11.46 -6.13
CA GLN A 107 1.70 -12.54 -5.26
C GLN A 107 3.20 -12.81 -5.43
N TRP A 108 3.72 -12.82 -6.65
CA TRP A 108 5.16 -12.95 -6.90
C TRP A 108 5.97 -11.80 -6.33
N ILE A 109 5.50 -10.55 -6.46
CA ILE A 109 6.13 -9.39 -5.84
C ILE A 109 6.23 -9.57 -4.32
N LEU A 110 5.17 -10.09 -3.68
CA LEU A 110 5.18 -10.36 -2.24
C LEU A 110 6.15 -11.49 -1.84
N VAL A 111 6.24 -12.55 -2.64
CA VAL A 111 7.21 -13.63 -2.41
C VAL A 111 8.64 -13.10 -2.53
N VAL A 112 8.94 -12.31 -3.57
CA VAL A 112 10.26 -11.71 -3.76
C VAL A 112 10.59 -10.74 -2.63
N ALA A 113 9.64 -9.88 -2.25
CA ALA A 113 9.81 -8.97 -1.11
C ALA A 113 10.09 -9.72 0.20
N PHE A 114 9.35 -10.79 0.47
CA PHE A 114 9.56 -11.64 1.64
C PHE A 114 10.97 -12.26 1.63
N LEU A 115 11.42 -12.80 0.49
CA LEU A 115 12.76 -13.36 0.36
C LEU A 115 13.85 -12.30 0.56
N VAL A 116 13.67 -11.09 0.02
CA VAL A 116 14.62 -9.98 0.20
C VAL A 116 14.70 -9.56 1.67
N ILE A 117 13.55 -9.43 2.34
CA ILE A 117 13.49 -9.10 3.78
C ILE A 117 14.16 -10.21 4.60
N LEU A 118 13.81 -11.47 4.35
CA LEU A 118 14.38 -12.63 5.05
C LEU A 118 15.89 -12.70 4.86
N ASN A 119 16.37 -12.53 3.63
CA ASN A 119 17.80 -12.52 3.33
C ASN A 119 18.53 -11.41 4.10
N ARG A 120 17.95 -10.20 4.19
CA ARG A 120 18.53 -9.09 4.97
C ARG A 120 18.52 -9.35 6.48
N ILE A 121 17.48 -9.99 7.00
CA ILE A 121 17.42 -10.38 8.42
C ILE A 121 18.54 -11.41 8.71
N LEU A 122 18.64 -12.44 7.87
CA LEU A 122 19.64 -13.50 8.00
C LEU A 122 21.07 -12.95 7.87
N ALA A 123 21.32 -12.06 6.92
CA ALA A 123 22.63 -11.42 6.73
C ALA A 123 23.08 -10.57 7.93
N ASN A 124 22.13 -10.04 8.70
CA ASN A 124 22.39 -9.22 9.88
C ASN A 124 22.14 -9.96 11.19
N TRP A 125 21.99 -11.29 11.14
CA TRP A 125 21.69 -12.11 12.31
C TRP A 125 22.86 -12.06 13.30
N GLY A 126 22.59 -11.59 14.51
CA GLY A 126 23.59 -11.46 15.58
C GLY A 126 24.37 -10.14 15.62
N SER A 127 24.44 -9.39 14.51
CA SER A 127 25.20 -8.12 14.45
C SER A 127 24.37 -6.88 14.76
N VAL A 128 23.05 -6.95 14.58
CA VAL A 128 22.14 -5.80 14.68
C VAL A 128 21.17 -6.01 15.84
N PRO A 129 20.92 -4.99 16.69
CA PRO A 129 19.94 -5.09 17.76
C PRO A 129 18.54 -5.36 17.20
N TYR A 130 17.66 -5.94 18.03
CA TYR A 130 16.31 -6.33 17.63
C TYR A 130 15.50 -5.19 16.99
N SER A 131 15.58 -3.97 17.52
CA SER A 131 14.96 -2.77 16.92
C SER A 131 15.45 -2.51 15.50
N GLY A 132 16.73 -2.76 15.25
CA GLY A 132 17.34 -2.64 13.94
C GLY A 132 16.93 -3.73 12.96
N GLN A 133 16.53 -4.92 13.42
CA GLN A 133 15.94 -5.97 12.59
C GLN A 133 14.50 -5.61 12.20
N LEU A 134 13.70 -5.13 13.17
CA LEU A 134 12.33 -4.65 12.91
C LEU A 134 12.31 -3.50 11.90
N ALA A 135 13.27 -2.58 11.97
CA ALA A 135 13.41 -1.49 11.01
C ALA A 135 13.62 -2.01 9.57
N VAL A 136 14.42 -3.07 9.39
CA VAL A 136 14.65 -3.68 8.07
C VAL A 136 13.36 -4.30 7.52
N VAL A 137 12.56 -4.95 8.37
CA VAL A 137 11.27 -5.52 7.98
C VAL A 137 10.28 -4.43 7.58
N ALA A 138 10.13 -3.40 8.43
CA ALA A 138 9.24 -2.28 8.17
C ALA A 138 9.60 -1.58 6.85
N TYR A 139 10.90 -1.33 6.63
CA TYR A 139 11.40 -0.74 5.39
C TYR A 139 11.07 -1.57 4.16
N GLY A 140 11.33 -2.88 4.21
CA GLY A 140 11.05 -3.77 3.09
C GLY A 140 9.55 -3.85 2.77
N LEU A 141 8.70 -3.86 3.80
CA LEU A 141 7.24 -3.86 3.61
C LEU A 141 6.74 -2.53 3.05
N ASN A 142 7.25 -1.39 3.52
CA ASN A 142 6.89 -0.07 2.98
C ASN A 142 7.30 0.06 1.51
N LEU A 143 8.52 -0.38 1.15
CA LEU A 143 8.96 -0.45 -0.26
C LEU A 143 8.03 -1.35 -1.08
N THR A 144 7.63 -2.49 -0.53
CA THR A 144 6.71 -3.42 -1.21
C THR A 144 5.34 -2.80 -1.42
N GLN A 145 4.83 -2.04 -0.44
CA GLN A 145 3.61 -1.27 -0.57
C GLN A 145 3.71 -0.24 -1.70
N MET A 146 4.85 0.46 -1.83
CA MET A 146 5.09 1.41 -2.93
C MET A 146 5.12 0.74 -4.30
N VAL A 147 5.81 -0.40 -4.43
CA VAL A 147 5.84 -1.16 -5.68
C VAL A 147 4.45 -1.68 -6.02
N ALA A 148 3.69 -2.17 -5.04
CA ALA A 148 2.31 -2.59 -5.24
C ALA A 148 1.41 -1.43 -5.66
N LEU A 149 1.58 -0.24 -5.09
CA LEU A 149 0.87 0.97 -5.50
C LEU A 149 1.18 1.34 -6.96
N LEU A 150 2.47 1.38 -7.33
CA LEU A 150 2.92 1.63 -8.70
C LEU A 150 2.31 0.63 -9.67
N PHE A 151 2.21 -0.64 -9.26
CA PHE A 151 1.60 -1.70 -10.05
C PHE A 151 0.09 -1.51 -10.24
N VAL A 152 -0.64 -0.97 -9.24
CA VAL A 152 -2.10 -0.74 -9.33
C VAL A 152 -2.45 0.40 -10.28
N VAL A 153 -1.59 1.43 -10.40
CA VAL A 153 -1.87 2.63 -11.21
C VAL A 153 -2.23 2.33 -12.67
N PRO A 154 -1.45 1.56 -13.46
CA PRO A 154 -1.80 1.29 -14.85
C PRO A 154 -3.16 0.59 -14.98
N PHE A 155 -3.58 -0.24 -14.01
CA PHE A 155 -4.89 -0.86 -14.05
C PHE A 155 -6.01 0.13 -13.75
N THR A 156 -5.81 1.07 -12.83
CA THR A 156 -6.77 2.16 -12.62
C THR A 156 -6.92 2.99 -13.90
N PHE A 157 -5.81 3.29 -14.58
CA PHE A 157 -5.81 4.02 -15.86
C PHE A 157 -6.49 3.23 -16.98
N LEU A 158 -6.22 1.93 -17.12
CA LEU A 158 -6.84 1.10 -18.16
C LEU A 158 -8.36 0.94 -17.96
N VAL A 159 -8.82 0.93 -16.71
CA VAL A 159 -10.24 0.76 -16.35
C VAL A 159 -11.00 2.10 -16.29
N ARG A 160 -10.34 3.25 -16.56
CA ARG A 160 -10.89 4.64 -16.52
C ARG A 160 -12.14 4.94 -17.34
N ARG A 161 -12.75 3.98 -18.01
CA ARG A 161 -13.74 4.24 -19.05
C ARG A 161 -15.14 4.70 -18.58
N SER A 162 -15.43 4.82 -17.28
CA SER A 162 -16.80 5.25 -16.88
C SER A 162 -17.00 5.78 -15.47
N SER A 163 -16.03 5.73 -14.57
CA SER A 163 -16.28 6.18 -13.21
C SER A 163 -15.07 6.89 -12.66
N ARG A 164 -15.28 8.14 -12.26
CA ARG A 164 -14.56 8.84 -11.19
C ARG A 164 -14.61 7.94 -9.95
N SER A 165 -13.82 6.88 -9.98
CA SER A 165 -14.02 5.74 -9.10
C SER A 165 -13.33 6.11 -7.80
N ARG A 166 -14.09 6.07 -6.70
CA ARG A 166 -13.60 6.30 -5.34
C ARG A 166 -12.36 5.42 -5.01
N PHE A 167 -12.09 4.37 -5.80
CA PHE A 167 -10.87 3.56 -5.72
C PHE A 167 -9.61 4.32 -6.13
N GLN A 168 -9.68 5.25 -7.09
CA GLN A 168 -8.56 6.11 -7.48
C GLN A 168 -8.22 7.07 -6.33
N ASP A 169 -9.23 7.66 -5.68
CA ASP A 169 -9.02 8.55 -4.53
C ASP A 169 -8.41 7.80 -3.34
N VAL A 170 -8.88 6.58 -3.05
CA VAL A 170 -8.32 5.73 -1.98
C VAL A 170 -6.89 5.30 -2.30
N ALA A 171 -6.62 4.89 -3.55
CA ALA A 171 -5.28 4.50 -3.97
C ALA A 171 -4.30 5.69 -3.97
N LEU A 172 -4.76 6.89 -4.35
CA LEU A 172 -4.00 8.12 -4.20
C LEU A 172 -3.73 8.42 -2.72
N GLY A 173 -4.74 8.34 -1.86
CA GLY A 173 -4.58 8.54 -0.42
C GLY A 173 -3.54 7.59 0.18
N LEU A 174 -3.58 6.31 -0.20
CA LEU A 174 -2.58 5.31 0.18
C LEU A 174 -1.18 5.65 -0.38
N ALA A 175 -1.10 6.19 -1.61
CA ALA A 175 0.16 6.61 -2.21
C ALA A 175 0.76 7.82 -1.47
N VAL A 176 -0.01 8.87 -1.26
CA VAL A 176 0.41 10.06 -0.50
C VAL A 176 0.88 9.64 0.89
N LEU A 177 0.12 8.77 1.56
CA LEU A 177 0.47 8.33 2.90
C LEU A 177 1.74 7.46 2.94
N ALA A 178 1.90 6.55 1.99
CA ALA A 178 3.13 5.79 1.86
C ALA A 178 4.32 6.73 1.63
N THR A 179 4.14 7.77 0.79
CA THR A 179 5.23 8.71 0.48
C THR A 179 5.57 9.61 1.67
N SER A 180 4.57 10.03 2.45
CA SER A 180 4.83 10.78 3.68
C SER A 180 5.59 9.94 4.70
N HIS A 181 5.23 8.66 4.87
CA HIS A 181 5.98 7.77 5.75
C HIS A 181 7.42 7.57 5.26
N ALA A 182 7.64 7.35 3.96
CA ALA A 182 8.98 7.21 3.40
C ALA A 182 9.84 8.47 3.59
N ILE A 183 9.26 9.67 3.48
CA ILE A 183 9.96 10.94 3.68
C ILE A 183 10.26 11.18 5.17
N LEU A 184 9.29 10.90 6.05
CA LEU A 184 9.46 11.05 7.51
C LEU A 184 10.51 10.06 8.06
N ASP A 185 10.50 8.83 7.58
CA ASP A 185 11.50 7.82 7.94
C ASP A 185 12.91 8.28 7.55
N TRP A 186 13.04 9.00 6.44
CA TRP A 186 14.31 9.58 6.03
C TRP A 186 14.71 10.79 6.89
N GLY A 187 13.79 11.72 7.12
CA GLY A 187 14.08 12.98 7.83
C GLY A 187 14.32 12.82 9.33
N CYS A 188 13.68 11.86 9.98
CA CYS A 188 13.61 11.79 11.45
C CYS A 188 14.51 10.72 12.09
N TRP A 189 14.99 9.72 11.34
CA TRP A 189 15.72 8.60 11.93
C TRP A 189 17.21 8.71 11.61
N LYS A 190 18.05 8.64 12.66
CA LYS A 190 19.51 8.62 12.52
C LYS A 190 19.87 7.56 11.47
N PRO A 191 20.57 7.93 10.38
CA PRO A 191 20.83 7.02 9.30
C PRO A 191 21.65 5.85 9.86
N LYS A 192 21.04 4.67 9.89
CA LYS A 192 21.85 3.51 9.50
C LYS A 192 22.41 3.85 8.12
N PRO A 193 23.68 3.53 7.83
CA PRO A 193 24.24 3.77 6.51
C PRO A 193 23.55 2.82 5.53
N LEU A 194 22.36 3.20 5.08
CA LEU A 194 21.82 2.74 3.82
C LEU A 194 22.88 3.11 2.79
N SER A 195 23.24 2.13 1.96
CA SER A 195 24.13 2.39 0.85
C SER A 195 23.55 3.51 0.00
N THR A 196 24.41 4.35 -0.58
CA THR A 196 23.98 5.42 -1.49
C THR A 196 23.05 4.90 -2.60
N ALA A 197 23.25 3.66 -3.05
CA ALA A 197 22.39 2.99 -4.02
C ALA A 197 20.95 2.75 -3.52
N GLU A 198 20.76 2.39 -2.25
CA GLU A 198 19.42 2.16 -1.66
C GLU A 198 18.64 3.45 -1.51
N ILE A 199 19.31 4.52 -1.10
CA ILE A 199 18.72 5.86 -0.99
C ILE A 199 18.25 6.30 -2.39
N VAL A 200 19.12 6.20 -3.41
CA VAL A 200 18.77 6.55 -4.79
C VAL A 200 17.60 5.73 -5.30
N ALA A 201 17.59 4.41 -5.07
CA ALA A 201 16.48 3.55 -5.49
C ALA A 201 15.16 3.95 -4.83
N GLN A 202 15.16 4.27 -3.53
CA GLN A 202 13.96 4.69 -2.82
C GLN A 202 13.46 6.05 -3.29
N CYS A 203 14.35 7.04 -3.46
CA CYS A 203 14.02 8.33 -4.06
C CYS A 203 13.36 8.15 -5.42
N LEU A 204 13.95 7.29 -6.26
CA LEU A 204 13.46 7.04 -7.60
C LEU A 204 12.07 6.37 -7.55
N VAL A 205 11.84 5.42 -6.65
CA VAL A 205 10.52 4.80 -6.46
C VAL A 205 9.49 5.82 -5.98
N VAL A 206 9.82 6.66 -5.00
CA VAL A 206 8.91 7.71 -4.47
C VAL A 206 8.61 8.76 -5.53
N LEU A 207 9.63 9.22 -6.25
CA LEU A 207 9.48 10.27 -7.26
C LEU A 207 8.73 9.75 -8.48
N THR A 208 9.03 8.52 -8.94
CA THR A 208 8.29 7.91 -10.06
C THR A 208 6.84 7.64 -9.67
N THR A 209 6.56 7.14 -8.47
CA THR A 209 5.16 6.97 -8.02
C THR A 209 4.44 8.30 -7.95
N LEU A 210 5.02 9.34 -7.35
CA LEU A 210 4.40 10.68 -7.28
C LEU A 210 4.17 11.28 -8.66
N VAL A 211 5.18 11.31 -9.52
CA VAL A 211 5.08 11.85 -10.88
C VAL A 211 4.04 11.08 -11.70
N PHE A 212 4.02 9.76 -11.57
CA PHE A 212 3.06 8.94 -12.30
C PHE A 212 1.63 9.17 -11.80
N TRP A 213 1.44 9.33 -10.48
CA TRP A 213 0.15 9.67 -9.90
C TRP A 213 -0.32 11.08 -10.29
N THR A 214 0.55 12.10 -10.16
CA THR A 214 0.20 13.47 -10.55
C THR A 214 -0.08 13.56 -12.04
N PHE A 215 0.67 12.86 -12.89
CA PHE A 215 0.39 12.79 -14.32
C PHE A 215 -0.95 12.11 -14.62
N CYS A 216 -1.26 11.01 -13.91
CA CYS A 216 -2.57 10.39 -14.04
C CYS A 216 -3.69 11.36 -13.68
N PHE A 217 -3.57 12.12 -12.60
CA PHE A 217 -4.59 13.10 -12.18
C PHE A 217 -4.64 14.36 -13.04
N ALA A 218 -3.49 14.90 -13.47
CA ALA A 218 -3.42 16.10 -14.30
C ALA A 218 -3.85 15.83 -15.75
N GLY A 219 -3.64 14.62 -16.24
CA GLY A 219 -4.13 14.16 -17.55
C GLY A 219 -5.62 13.82 -17.57
N GLU A 220 -6.40 14.23 -16.57
CA GLU A 220 -7.86 14.13 -16.59
C GLU A 220 -8.44 15.11 -17.64
N GLU A 221 -8.44 14.68 -18.90
CA GLU A 221 -9.25 15.29 -19.96
C GLU A 221 -10.74 15.16 -19.62
N GLU A 222 -11.50 16.22 -19.99
CA GLU A 222 -12.93 16.35 -19.75
C GLU A 222 -13.67 15.05 -20.00
N ALA A 223 -14.58 14.70 -19.07
CA ALA A 223 -15.36 13.47 -19.07
C ALA A 223 -16.17 13.31 -20.36
N ALA A 224 -15.52 12.83 -21.42
CA ALA A 224 -16.17 12.41 -22.64
C ALA A 224 -17.12 11.28 -22.26
N ALA A 225 -18.39 11.44 -22.62
CA ALA A 225 -19.47 10.50 -22.36
C ALA A 225 -18.99 9.04 -22.50
N PRO A 226 -19.46 8.11 -21.65
CA PRO A 226 -18.96 6.73 -21.60
C PRO A 226 -19.07 6.08 -22.97
N ARG A 227 -17.99 6.18 -23.77
CA ARG A 227 -17.92 5.56 -25.08
C ARG A 227 -17.92 4.08 -24.81
N LEU A 228 -18.99 3.35 -25.12
CA LEU A 228 -18.95 1.88 -25.10
C LEU A 228 -17.69 1.40 -25.83
N LEU A 229 -16.97 0.44 -25.24
CA LEU A 229 -15.85 -0.22 -25.93
C LEU A 229 -16.36 -0.65 -27.31
N PRO A 230 -15.77 -0.17 -28.42
CA PRO A 230 -16.19 -0.64 -29.73
C PRO A 230 -16.08 -2.17 -29.70
N LEU A 231 -17.11 -2.87 -30.15
CA LEU A 231 -17.16 -4.34 -30.17
C LEU A 231 -15.92 -4.95 -30.86
N ASN A 232 -15.25 -4.18 -31.72
CA ASN A 232 -14.01 -4.54 -32.40
C ASN A 232 -12.72 -4.37 -31.56
N SER A 233 -12.83 -3.96 -30.30
CA SER A 233 -11.70 -3.82 -29.39
C SER A 233 -10.98 -5.16 -29.20
N ARG A 234 -9.64 -5.17 -29.38
CA ARG A 234 -8.80 -6.36 -29.16
C ARG A 234 -9.01 -6.98 -27.76
N LEU A 235 -9.33 -6.15 -26.75
CA LEU A 235 -9.62 -6.60 -25.39
C LEU A 235 -10.95 -7.39 -25.30
N VAL A 236 -11.99 -6.97 -26.02
CA VAL A 236 -13.27 -7.68 -26.07
C VAL A 236 -13.07 -9.05 -26.72
N ARG A 237 -12.35 -9.10 -27.85
CA ARG A 237 -11.96 -10.35 -28.52
C ARG A 237 -11.17 -11.30 -27.62
N TRP A 238 -10.25 -10.77 -26.82
CA TRP A 238 -9.49 -11.57 -25.86
C TRP A 238 -10.41 -12.15 -24.78
N SER A 239 -11.34 -11.34 -24.25
CA SER A 239 -12.30 -11.80 -23.24
C SER A 239 -13.21 -12.92 -23.74
N GLU A 240 -13.62 -12.88 -25.02
CA GLU A 240 -14.40 -13.92 -25.67
C GLU A 240 -13.59 -15.21 -25.83
N LYS A 241 -12.33 -15.12 -26.28
CA LYS A 241 -11.45 -16.30 -26.39
C LYS A 241 -11.29 -17.02 -25.04
N PHE A 242 -11.12 -16.27 -23.95
CA PHE A 242 -11.03 -16.86 -22.60
C PHE A 242 -12.36 -17.49 -22.14
N ARG A 243 -13.51 -16.93 -22.51
CA ARG A 243 -14.82 -17.55 -22.23
C ARG A 243 -15.00 -18.87 -22.96
N VAL A 244 -14.57 -18.95 -24.23
CA VAL A 244 -14.64 -20.20 -25.01
C VAL A 244 -13.76 -21.28 -24.41
N LEU A 245 -12.50 -20.96 -24.05
CA LEU A 245 -11.59 -21.90 -23.39
C LEU A 245 -12.16 -22.41 -22.06
N LYS A 246 -12.80 -21.54 -21.27
CA LYS A 246 -13.43 -21.93 -20.01
C LYS A 246 -14.62 -22.88 -20.21
N ARG A 247 -15.39 -22.74 -21.30
CA ARG A 247 -16.50 -23.68 -21.62
C ARG A 247 -15.98 -25.04 -22.06
N GLN A 248 -14.86 -25.09 -22.78
CA GLN A 248 -14.24 -26.36 -23.21
C GLN A 248 -13.58 -27.12 -22.06
N SER A 249 -13.14 -26.43 -21.00
CA SER A 249 -12.51 -27.06 -19.83
C SER A 249 -13.49 -27.64 -18.80
N VAL A 250 -14.81 -27.45 -18.96
CA VAL A 250 -15.80 -28.10 -18.09
C VAL A 250 -16.03 -29.50 -18.65
N PRO A 251 -15.59 -30.57 -17.96
CA PRO A 251 -15.86 -31.92 -18.43
C PRO A 251 -17.38 -32.10 -18.47
N VAL A 252 -17.89 -32.46 -19.65
CA VAL A 252 -19.28 -32.88 -19.79
C VAL A 252 -19.40 -34.15 -18.98
N GLU A 253 -19.88 -34.04 -17.75
CA GLU A 253 -20.38 -35.18 -16.98
C GLU A 253 -21.49 -35.81 -17.82
N ARG A 254 -21.10 -36.80 -18.61
CA ARG A 254 -22.02 -37.75 -19.24
C ARG A 254 -22.63 -38.54 -18.09
N ASN A 255 -23.74 -38.04 -17.56
CA ASN A 255 -24.64 -38.86 -16.76
C ASN A 255 -25.04 -40.08 -17.61
N ARG A 256 -24.53 -41.24 -17.18
CA ARG A 256 -25.09 -42.55 -17.49
C ARG A 256 -26.19 -42.86 -16.49
#